data_AF-A0AAV9DW77-F1
#
_entry.id   AF-A0AAV9DW77-F1
#
_cell.length_a   1.000
_cell.length_b   1.000
_cell.length_c   1.000
_cell.angle_alpha   90.00
_cell.angle_beta   90.00
_cell.angle_gamma   90.00
#
_symmetry.space_group_name_H-M   'P 1'
#
loop_
_entity.id
_entity.type
_entity.pdbx_description
1 polymer ?
#
loop_
_entity_poly.entity_id
_entity_poly.type
_entity_poly.pdbx_seq_one_letter_code
_entity_poly.pdbx_strand_id
1 'polypeptide(L)'
;MVYESFAVWAVGLAERFKLARAVSLTQSWAVSMSDAGVPAIYVFGDSSADVGNNNYLSMNAAKANFPFNGIDFPGGVPTGRFGNGYVVSDYMDYPKVRLIRILPKLYQYTTGNEIPVTLQLRYFSTVVSNLTSYIGKASADRLLSESLFLISVGSNDILADFTQFGPPNNTHKDAYVAILISK
;
A
#
# COMPACT_ATOMS: atom_id res chain seq x y z
N MET A 1 39.16 -24.98 24.28
CA MET A 1 39.46 -23.81 25.13
C MET A 1 38.72 -22.62 24.51
N VAL A 2 37.42 -22.49 24.80
CA VAL A 2 36.60 -21.35 24.37
C VAL A 2 35.83 -20.92 25.60
N TYR A 3 36.33 -19.83 26.18
CA TYR A 3 35.76 -19.02 27.25
C TYR A 3 34.32 -18.62 26.85
N GLU A 4 33.28 -18.91 27.65
CA GLU A 4 32.88 -18.10 28.82
C GLU A 4 32.91 -16.60 28.51
N SER A 5 31.80 -16.05 27.99
CA SER A 5 31.32 -14.66 28.18
C SER A 5 30.27 -14.29 27.13
N PHE A 6 28.98 -14.62 27.32
CA PHE A 6 27.85 -13.84 26.78
C PHE A 6 26.53 -14.14 27.54
N ALA A 7 26.64 -14.63 28.78
CA ALA A 7 25.53 -14.78 29.72
C ALA A 7 25.29 -13.48 30.50
N VAL A 8 24.85 -12.39 29.84
CA VAL A 8 24.31 -11.20 30.54
C VAL A 8 23.11 -10.54 29.84
N TRP A 9 22.77 -10.85 28.58
CA TRP A 9 21.71 -10.11 27.86
C TRP A 9 20.37 -10.84 27.60
N ALA A 10 20.18 -12.08 28.07
CA ALA A 10 18.99 -12.87 27.76
C ALA A 10 18.01 -13.11 28.92
N VAL A 11 18.25 -12.57 30.12
CA VAL A 11 17.41 -12.86 31.31
C VAL A 11 16.53 -11.67 31.74
N GLY A 12 16.60 -10.53 31.05
CA GLY A 12 15.88 -9.31 31.44
C GLY A 12 14.41 -9.16 30.96
N LEU A 13 13.89 -10.06 30.11
CA LEU A 13 12.57 -9.84 29.46
C LEU A 13 11.49 -10.86 29.86
N ALA A 14 11.85 -11.99 30.49
CA ALA A 14 10.90 -13.04 30.86
C ALA A 14 10.30 -12.88 32.27
N GLU A 15 10.89 -12.03 33.13
CA GLU A 15 10.44 -11.78 34.51
C GLU A 15 9.26 -10.79 34.60
N ARG A 16 8.88 -10.12 33.51
CA ARG A 16 7.77 -9.13 33.52
C ARG A 16 6.38 -9.71 33.25
N PHE A 17 6.28 -11.01 32.99
CA PHE A 17 5.02 -11.66 32.68
C PHE A 17 4.95 -13.04 33.31
N LYS A 18 4.42 -13.12 34.55
CA LYS A 18 3.45 -14.14 35.03
C LYS A 18 3.41 -14.19 36.56
N LEU A 19 2.28 -13.74 37.15
CA LEU A 19 1.44 -14.46 38.14
C LEU A 19 0.79 -13.51 39.17
N ALA A 20 -0.49 -13.21 38.96
CA ALA A 20 -1.47 -13.09 40.04
C ALA A 20 -2.89 -13.35 39.48
N ARG A 21 -3.41 -14.55 39.75
CA ARG A 21 -4.85 -14.88 39.83
C ARG A 21 -5.19 -14.84 41.34
N ALA A 22 -6.34 -14.47 41.88
CA ALA A 22 -7.61 -13.92 41.40
C ALA A 22 -8.43 -13.57 42.67
N VAL A 23 -9.12 -12.42 42.75
CA VAL A 23 -10.38 -12.24 43.51
C VAL A 23 -11.21 -11.17 42.80
N SER A 24 -12.47 -11.52 42.50
CA SER A 24 -13.45 -10.80 41.71
C SER A 24 -13.96 -9.53 42.41
N LEU A 25 -14.16 -8.43 41.65
CA LEU A 25 -15.48 -7.79 41.43
C LEU A 25 -15.32 -6.58 40.50
N THR A 26 -15.87 -6.73 39.29
CA THR A 26 -16.11 -5.71 38.24
C THR A 26 -14.95 -4.80 37.85
N GLN A 27 -13.92 -5.35 37.21
CA GLN A 27 -13.28 -4.63 36.12
C GLN A 27 -13.44 -5.45 34.85
N SER A 28 -14.31 -4.96 33.98
CA SER A 28 -14.51 -5.46 32.64
C SER A 28 -13.19 -5.36 31.89
N TRP A 29 -12.38 -6.40 31.92
CA TRP A 29 -11.37 -6.63 30.89
C TRP A 29 -12.10 -7.24 29.70
N ALA A 30 -13.07 -6.50 29.19
CA ALA A 30 -13.39 -6.58 27.79
C ALA A 30 -12.15 -6.01 27.10
N VAL A 31 -11.17 -6.87 26.81
CA VAL A 31 -10.66 -6.82 25.44
C VAL A 31 -11.90 -7.15 24.63
N SER A 32 -12.65 -6.10 24.29
CA SER A 32 -13.52 -6.15 23.14
C SER A 32 -12.57 -6.55 22.03
N MET A 33 -12.56 -7.84 21.70
CA MET A 33 -12.33 -8.23 20.33
C MET A 33 -13.43 -7.52 19.56
N SER A 34 -13.18 -6.25 19.22
CA SER A 34 -13.97 -5.56 18.23
C SER A 34 -13.85 -6.44 16.99
N ASP A 35 -14.92 -7.14 16.64
CA ASP A 35 -15.33 -7.38 15.26
C ASP A 35 -14.14 -7.36 14.28
N ALA A 36 -13.32 -8.43 14.33
CA ALA A 36 -11.89 -8.46 13.99
C ALA A 36 -11.58 -8.03 12.54
N GLY A 37 -11.59 -6.72 12.29
CA GLY A 37 -11.26 -6.10 11.02
C GLY A 37 -9.94 -5.37 11.11
N VAL A 38 -9.20 -5.36 10.00
CA VAL A 38 -7.97 -4.58 9.85
C VAL A 38 -8.24 -3.08 10.08
N PRO A 39 -7.41 -2.35 10.84
CA PRO A 39 -7.64 -0.94 11.18
C PRO A 39 -7.43 0.00 10.00
N ALA A 40 -6.61 -0.39 9.03
CA ALA A 40 -6.50 0.26 7.74
C ALA A 40 -6.09 -0.72 6.64
N ILE A 41 -6.48 -0.40 5.41
CA ILE A 41 -5.99 -1.04 4.19
C ILE A 41 -5.28 0.01 3.35
N TYR A 42 -4.03 -0.27 2.97
CA TYR A 42 -3.24 0.52 2.03
C TYR A 42 -3.07 -0.24 0.73
N VAL A 43 -3.33 0.43 -0.39
CA VAL A 43 -3.27 -0.18 -1.73
C VAL A 43 -2.19 0.51 -2.54
N PHE A 44 -1.27 -0.29 -3.07
CA PHE A 44 -0.27 0.07 -4.05
C PHE A 44 -0.57 -0.68 -5.34
N GLY A 45 -0.51 -0.01 -6.47
CA GLY A 45 -0.70 -0.72 -7.72
C GLY A 45 -0.68 0.12 -8.97
N ASP A 46 -1.16 -0.50 -10.04
CA ASP A 46 -1.32 0.08 -11.37
C ASP A 46 -2.77 0.50 -11.63
N SER A 47 -3.15 0.55 -12.91
CA SER A 47 -4.51 0.88 -13.36
C SER A 47 -5.63 0.04 -12.69
N SER A 48 -5.32 -1.18 -12.25
CA SER A 48 -6.27 -2.09 -11.57
C SER A 48 -6.65 -1.68 -10.15
N ALA A 49 -5.90 -0.76 -9.54
CA ALA A 49 -6.14 -0.21 -8.21
C ALA A 49 -6.39 1.31 -8.22
N ASP A 50 -6.22 1.97 -9.38
CA ASP A 50 -6.31 3.41 -9.48
C ASP A 50 -7.77 3.91 -9.48
N VAL A 51 -8.07 4.81 -8.55
CA VAL A 51 -9.36 5.52 -8.41
C VAL A 51 -9.21 7.02 -8.73
N GLY A 52 -8.29 7.36 -9.63
CA GLY A 52 -8.08 8.71 -10.17
C GLY A 52 -6.82 9.42 -9.69
N ASN A 53 -5.88 8.71 -9.07
CA ASN A 53 -4.56 9.23 -8.74
C ASN A 53 -3.79 9.64 -10.00
N ASN A 54 -3.88 8.88 -11.11
CA ASN A 54 -3.19 9.22 -12.35
C ASN A 54 -3.69 10.50 -13.03
N ASN A 55 -4.93 10.93 -12.76
CA ASN A 55 -5.49 12.14 -13.40
C ASN A 55 -4.71 13.40 -13.06
N TYR A 56 -3.96 13.38 -11.96
CA TYR A 56 -3.14 14.49 -11.51
C TYR A 56 -1.71 14.48 -12.09
N LEU A 57 -1.30 13.42 -12.79
CA LEU A 57 0.03 13.32 -13.40
C LEU A 57 0.18 14.22 -14.63
N SER A 58 1.43 14.41 -15.06
CA SER A 58 1.79 15.21 -16.23
C SER A 58 1.18 14.64 -17.53
N MET A 59 1.31 15.39 -18.64
CA MET A 59 0.59 15.09 -19.89
C MET A 59 0.92 13.72 -20.51
N ASN A 60 2.07 13.13 -20.18
CA ASN A 60 2.54 11.88 -20.79
C ASN A 60 1.99 10.63 -20.08
N ALA A 61 1.31 10.78 -18.94
CA ALA A 61 0.74 9.65 -18.23
C ALA A 61 -0.58 9.18 -18.84
N ALA A 62 -0.82 7.86 -18.77
CA ALA A 62 -2.15 7.32 -19.07
C ALA A 62 -3.16 7.85 -18.04
N LYS A 63 -4.30 8.37 -18.50
CA LYS A 63 -5.36 8.95 -17.65
C LYS A 63 -6.68 8.26 -17.87
N ALA A 64 -7.54 8.33 -16.86
CA ALA A 64 -8.87 7.74 -16.88
C ALA A 64 -9.96 8.81 -16.61
N ASN A 65 -9.72 10.02 -17.10
CA ASN A 65 -10.64 11.16 -17.01
C ASN A 65 -11.28 11.51 -18.37
N PHE A 66 -11.41 10.54 -19.28
CA PHE A 66 -12.06 10.73 -20.57
C PHE A 66 -13.56 10.35 -20.50
N PRO A 67 -14.41 10.88 -21.40
CA PRO A 67 -15.86 10.67 -21.36
C PRO A 67 -16.34 9.22 -21.27
N PHE A 68 -15.54 8.27 -21.76
CA PHE A 68 -15.90 6.86 -21.76
C PHE A 68 -15.54 6.13 -20.46
N ASN A 69 -14.64 6.68 -19.64
CA ASN A 69 -14.26 6.07 -18.36
C ASN A 69 -15.41 6.25 -17.36
N GLY A 70 -15.95 5.16 -16.82
CA GLY A 70 -17.05 5.24 -15.85
C GLY A 70 -18.40 5.62 -16.44
N ILE A 71 -18.61 5.43 -17.75
CA ILE A 71 -19.89 5.72 -18.41
C ILE A 71 -21.08 4.96 -17.78
N ASP A 72 -20.83 3.79 -17.20
CA ASP A 72 -21.85 2.96 -16.54
C ASP A 72 -22.11 3.39 -15.08
N PHE A 73 -21.37 4.37 -14.53
CA PHE A 73 -21.65 4.95 -13.22
C PHE A 73 -22.84 5.93 -13.29
N PRO A 74 -23.54 6.18 -12.16
CA PRO A 74 -24.57 7.21 -12.11
C PRO A 74 -24.06 8.57 -12.61
N GLY A 75 -24.70 9.09 -13.65
CA GLY A 75 -24.34 10.36 -14.28
C GLY A 75 -23.28 10.28 -15.39
N GLY A 76 -22.69 9.11 -15.65
CA GLY A 76 -21.75 8.89 -16.76
C GLY A 76 -20.54 9.82 -16.76
N VAL A 77 -20.15 10.28 -15.56
CA VAL A 77 -19.03 11.22 -15.40
C VAL A 77 -17.71 10.47 -15.27
N PRO A 78 -16.61 10.98 -15.86
CA PRO A 78 -15.30 10.36 -15.71
C PRO A 78 -14.90 10.19 -14.25
N THR A 79 -14.72 8.94 -13.81
CA THR A 79 -14.49 8.63 -12.40
C THR A 79 -13.01 8.52 -12.02
N GLY A 80 -12.10 8.53 -13.00
CA GLY A 80 -10.68 8.28 -12.79
C GLY A 80 -10.30 6.80 -12.71
N ARG A 81 -11.24 5.88 -12.92
CA ARG A 81 -10.98 4.42 -12.99
C ARG A 81 -10.73 3.99 -14.42
N PHE A 82 -9.78 3.09 -14.63
CA PHE A 82 -9.43 2.52 -15.94
C PHE A 82 -10.47 1.49 -16.42
N GLY A 83 -11.74 1.89 -16.48
CA GLY A 83 -12.85 1.06 -16.92
C GLY A 83 -14.19 1.71 -16.60
N ASN A 84 -15.26 0.92 -16.77
CA ASN A 84 -16.62 1.35 -16.48
C ASN A 84 -17.19 0.82 -15.16
N GLY A 85 -16.40 -0.01 -14.46
CA GLY A 85 -16.77 -0.59 -13.18
C GLY A 85 -15.88 -0.11 -12.04
N TYR A 86 -16.21 -0.60 -10.86
CA TYR A 86 -15.37 -0.49 -9.67
C TYR A 86 -14.06 -1.27 -9.85
N VAL A 87 -12.96 -0.70 -9.36
CA VAL A 87 -11.63 -1.33 -9.28
C VAL A 87 -11.43 -2.00 -7.93
N VAL A 88 -10.33 -2.73 -7.74
CA VAL A 88 -10.07 -3.51 -6.50
C VAL A 88 -10.20 -2.62 -5.25
N SER A 89 -9.71 -1.39 -5.32
CA SER A 89 -9.75 -0.42 -4.22
C SER A 89 -11.16 -0.03 -3.76
N ASP A 90 -12.17 -0.14 -4.63
CA ASP A 90 -13.56 0.23 -4.32
C ASP A 90 -14.32 -0.83 -3.52
N TYR A 91 -13.95 -2.09 -3.71
CA TYR A 91 -14.56 -3.22 -3.01
C TYR A 91 -13.98 -3.42 -1.60
N MET A 92 -12.90 -2.71 -1.29
CA MET A 92 -12.30 -2.71 0.04
C MET A 92 -13.16 -1.78 0.94
N ASP A 93 -13.62 -2.30 2.06
CA ASP A 93 -14.63 -1.70 2.94
C ASP A 93 -14.38 -0.22 3.30
N TYR A 94 -15.29 0.65 2.87
CA TYR A 94 -15.17 2.11 2.94
C TYR A 94 -15.76 2.63 4.27
N PRO A 95 -15.09 2.38 5.39
CA PRO A 95 -14.36 3.48 6.05
C PRO A 95 -12.92 3.13 6.47
N LYS A 96 -12.46 1.89 6.19
CA LYS A 96 -11.15 1.36 6.61
C LYS A 96 -10.09 1.45 5.53
N VAL A 97 -10.48 1.66 4.27
CA VAL A 97 -9.54 1.89 3.18
C VAL A 97 -8.94 3.29 3.29
N ARG A 98 -7.65 3.34 3.58
CA ARG A 98 -6.85 4.56 3.43
C ARG A 98 -6.12 4.43 2.10
N LEU A 99 -6.81 4.83 1.03
CA LEU A 99 -6.17 4.96 -0.26
C LEU A 99 -4.98 5.92 -0.11
N ILE A 100 -3.81 5.48 -0.57
CA ILE A 100 -2.64 6.34 -0.66
C ILE A 100 -2.92 7.32 -1.80
N ARG A 101 -3.57 8.44 -1.45
CA ARG A 101 -3.84 9.52 -2.39
C ARG A 101 -2.55 10.27 -2.62
N ILE A 102 -2.13 10.34 -3.87
CA ILE A 102 -0.93 11.07 -4.25
C ILE A 102 -1.23 12.57 -4.06
N LEU A 103 -0.42 13.25 -3.24
CA LEU A 103 -0.65 14.64 -2.86
C LEU A 103 -0.02 15.61 -3.87
N PRO A 104 -0.78 16.60 -4.42
CA PRO A 104 -0.42 17.53 -5.53
C PRO A 104 0.99 18.13 -5.56
N LYS A 105 1.71 18.12 -4.44
CA LYS A 105 3.04 18.71 -4.30
C LYS A 105 4.20 17.80 -4.70
N LEU A 106 3.98 16.49 -4.80
CA LEU A 106 5.07 15.52 -5.08
C LEU A 106 5.21 15.17 -6.59
N TYR A 107 4.49 15.90 -7.45
CA TYR A 107 4.26 15.59 -8.87
C TYR A 107 5.43 15.92 -9.79
N GLN A 108 6.35 16.78 -9.35
CA GLN A 108 7.41 17.32 -10.21
C GLN A 108 8.51 16.31 -10.60
N TYR A 109 8.46 15.08 -10.09
CA TYR A 109 9.49 14.06 -10.28
C TYR A 109 9.06 12.85 -11.14
N THR A 110 7.84 12.86 -11.72
CA THR A 110 7.40 11.80 -12.63
C THR A 110 7.76 12.14 -14.08
N THR A 111 8.87 11.57 -14.56
CA THR A 111 9.29 11.66 -15.98
C THR A 111 8.80 10.49 -16.83
N GLY A 112 8.05 9.55 -16.25
CA GLY A 112 7.50 8.37 -16.91
C GLY A 112 6.00 8.45 -17.16
N ASN A 113 5.48 7.52 -17.95
CA ASN A 113 4.05 7.42 -18.31
C ASN A 113 3.18 6.86 -17.17
N GLU A 114 3.81 6.42 -16.07
CA GLU A 114 3.22 5.70 -14.94
C GLU A 114 3.95 6.07 -13.64
N ILE A 115 3.35 5.78 -12.48
CA ILE A 115 3.98 5.98 -11.16
C ILE A 115 4.63 4.66 -10.71
N PRO A 116 5.97 4.57 -10.67
CA PRO A 116 6.65 3.37 -10.18
C PRO A 116 6.33 3.08 -8.72
N VAL A 117 6.35 1.81 -8.33
CA VAL A 117 6.06 1.38 -6.95
C VAL A 117 7.00 2.04 -5.95
N THR A 118 8.28 2.22 -6.31
CA THR A 118 9.25 2.96 -5.49
C THR A 118 8.82 4.39 -5.20
N LEU A 119 8.16 5.05 -6.16
CA LEU A 119 7.63 6.38 -5.95
C LEU A 119 6.35 6.35 -5.09
N GLN A 120 5.49 5.34 -5.25
CA GLN A 120 4.34 5.14 -4.36
C GLN A 120 4.77 4.90 -2.90
N LEU A 121 5.84 4.13 -2.67
CA LEU A 121 6.43 3.93 -1.34
C LEU A 121 7.03 5.23 -0.75
N ARG A 122 7.66 6.07 -1.59
CA ARG A 122 8.09 7.40 -1.17
C ARG A 122 6.90 8.27 -0.75
N TYR A 123 5.79 8.22 -1.49
CA TYR A 123 4.58 8.97 -1.12
C TYR A 123 3.95 8.42 0.16
N PHE A 124 3.98 7.11 0.34
CA PHE A 124 3.53 6.48 1.57
C PHE A 124 4.30 6.97 2.80
N SER A 125 5.59 7.28 2.68
CA SER A 125 6.35 7.88 3.80
C SER A 125 5.73 9.19 4.31
N THR A 126 5.12 10.00 3.44
CA THR A 126 4.42 11.23 3.84
C THR A 126 3.14 10.91 4.60
N VAL A 127 2.42 9.84 4.23
CA VAL A 127 1.26 9.34 4.98
C VAL A 127 1.70 8.92 6.38
N VAL A 128 2.79 8.16 6.48
CA VAL A 128 3.37 7.73 7.77
C VAL A 128 3.78 8.93 8.63
N SER A 129 4.45 9.93 8.06
CA SER A 129 4.81 11.16 8.78
C SER A 129 3.59 11.91 9.29
N ASN A 130 2.58 12.11 8.44
CA ASN A 130 1.35 12.79 8.84
C ASN A 130 0.62 12.02 9.95
N LEU A 131 0.45 10.71 9.81
CA LEU A 131 -0.13 9.86 10.87
C LEU A 131 0.63 10.02 12.17
N THR A 132 1.95 9.94 12.13
CA THR A 132 2.83 10.10 13.30
C THR A 132 2.60 11.46 13.97
N SER A 133 2.48 12.53 13.20
CA SER A 133 2.18 13.88 13.72
C SER A 133 0.79 14.00 14.34
N TYR A 134 -0.23 13.32 13.79
CA TYR A 134 -1.61 13.42 14.27
C TYR A 134 -1.91 12.53 15.48
N ILE A 135 -1.43 11.29 15.52
CA ILE A 135 -1.81 10.30 16.55
C ILE A 135 -0.64 9.85 17.45
N GLY A 136 0.55 10.39 17.21
CA GLY A 136 1.77 10.03 17.93
C GLY A 136 2.43 8.76 17.40
N LYS A 137 3.76 8.67 17.59
CA LYS A 137 4.59 7.58 17.03
C LYS A 137 4.12 6.19 17.44
N ALA A 138 3.87 5.96 18.73
CA ALA A 138 3.48 4.63 19.22
C ALA A 138 2.14 4.16 18.61
N SER A 139 1.15 5.04 18.52
CA SER A 139 -0.15 4.73 17.90
C SER A 139 -0.03 4.54 16.39
N ALA A 140 0.80 5.35 15.73
CA ALA A 140 1.05 5.22 14.29
C ALA A 140 1.76 3.90 13.94
N ASP A 141 2.81 3.55 14.67
CA ASP A 141 3.52 2.27 14.50
C ASP A 141 2.57 1.08 14.69
N ARG A 142 1.73 1.14 15.74
CA ARG A 142 0.73 0.11 16.01
C ARG A 142 -0.28 -0.01 14.86
N LEU A 143 -0.88 1.12 14.44
CA LEU A 143 -1.83 1.15 13.33
C LEU A 143 -1.21 0.55 12.06
N LEU A 144 0.01 0.95 11.71
CA LEU A 144 0.72 0.44 10.53
C LEU A 144 1.01 -1.06 10.64
N SER A 145 1.43 -1.54 11.81
CA SER A 145 1.72 -2.97 12.04
C SER A 145 0.48 -3.87 11.98
N GLU A 146 -0.69 -3.33 12.31
CA GLU A 146 -1.96 -4.04 12.29
C GLU A 146 -2.69 -3.89 10.93
N SER A 147 -2.21 -3.01 10.03
CA SER A 147 -2.82 -2.72 8.73
C SER A 147 -2.53 -3.77 7.66
N LEU A 148 -3.42 -3.84 6.66
CA LEU A 148 -3.21 -4.64 5.45
C LEU A 148 -2.57 -3.81 4.34
N PHE A 149 -1.61 -4.40 3.64
CA PHE A 149 -0.95 -3.82 2.47
C PHE A 149 -1.23 -4.69 1.25
N LEU A 150 -1.92 -4.12 0.26
CA LEU A 150 -2.20 -4.76 -1.02
C LEU A 150 -1.26 -4.17 -2.07
N ILE A 151 -0.57 -5.04 -2.80
CA ILE A 151 0.38 -4.65 -3.85
C ILE A 151 -0.01 -5.40 -5.11
N SER A 152 -0.45 -4.69 -6.14
CA SER A 152 -0.78 -5.24 -7.47
C SER A 152 -0.04 -4.48 -8.56
N VAL A 153 1.09 -5.03 -9.01
CA VAL A 153 2.09 -4.34 -9.83
C VAL A 153 2.69 -5.32 -10.84
N GLY A 154 3.36 -4.82 -11.88
CA GLY A 154 4.09 -5.63 -12.86
C GLY A 154 3.37 -5.83 -14.20
N SER A 155 2.05 -5.60 -14.26
CA SER A 155 1.31 -5.77 -15.52
C SER A 155 1.76 -4.77 -16.59
N ASN A 156 2.01 -3.52 -16.19
CA ASN A 156 2.53 -2.48 -17.07
C ASN A 156 3.97 -2.75 -17.52
N ASP A 157 4.83 -3.29 -16.65
CA ASP A 157 6.23 -3.62 -17.00
C ASP A 157 6.26 -4.68 -18.11
N ILE A 158 5.44 -5.73 -17.98
CA ILE A 158 5.28 -6.77 -19.01
C ILE A 158 4.68 -6.19 -20.28
N LEU A 159 3.66 -5.34 -20.18
CA LEU A 159 3.03 -4.72 -21.34
C LEU A 159 4.01 -3.82 -22.10
N ALA A 160 4.75 -2.97 -21.39
CA ALA A 160 5.75 -2.08 -21.97
C ALA A 160 6.82 -2.87 -22.75
N ASP A 161 7.37 -3.92 -22.14
CA ASP A 161 8.35 -4.78 -22.79
C ASP A 161 7.77 -5.52 -24.00
N PHE A 162 6.56 -6.08 -23.87
CA PHE A 162 5.89 -6.74 -24.97
C PHE A 162 5.61 -5.79 -26.14
N THR A 163 5.21 -4.55 -25.88
CA THR A 163 5.02 -3.54 -26.94
C THR A 163 6.33 -3.15 -27.62
N GLN A 164 7.45 -3.18 -26.89
CA GLN A 164 8.75 -2.79 -27.41
C GLN A 164 9.45 -3.92 -28.17
N PHE A 165 9.39 -5.15 -27.65
CA PHE A 165 10.20 -6.27 -28.14
C PHE A 165 9.40 -7.50 -28.57
N GLY A 166 8.07 -7.51 -28.39
CA GLY A 166 7.23 -8.66 -28.67
C GLY A 166 7.35 -9.76 -27.61
N PRO A 167 6.94 -11.01 -27.92
CA PRO A 167 7.01 -12.13 -26.98
C PRO A 167 8.43 -12.40 -26.46
N PRO A 168 8.60 -12.75 -25.17
CA PRO A 168 9.90 -13.10 -24.59
C PRO A 168 10.68 -14.18 -25.37
N ASN A 169 11.96 -13.94 -25.61
CA ASN A 169 12.90 -14.81 -26.30
C ASN A 169 14.32 -14.73 -25.71
N ASN A 170 15.22 -15.61 -26.16
CA ASN A 170 16.58 -15.69 -25.59
C ASN A 170 17.44 -14.45 -25.85
N THR A 171 17.13 -13.61 -26.84
CA THR A 171 17.94 -12.45 -27.23
C THR A 171 17.76 -11.27 -26.28
N HIS A 172 16.59 -11.09 -25.68
CA HIS A 172 16.32 -10.03 -24.69
C HIS A 172 16.02 -10.56 -23.29
N LYS A 173 16.32 -11.85 -23.02
CA LYS A 173 16.02 -12.50 -21.74
C LYS A 173 16.50 -11.70 -20.54
N ASP A 174 17.72 -11.16 -20.60
CA ASP A 174 18.30 -10.43 -19.48
C ASP A 174 17.59 -9.08 -19.25
N ALA A 175 17.15 -8.42 -20.32
CA ALA A 175 16.34 -7.20 -20.23
C ALA A 175 14.94 -7.50 -19.66
N TYR A 176 14.30 -8.57 -20.14
CA TYR A 176 13.01 -9.05 -19.63
C TYR A 176 13.08 -9.47 -18.15
N VAL A 177 14.15 -10.13 -17.72
CA VAL A 177 14.35 -10.47 -16.31
C VAL A 177 14.58 -9.21 -15.47
N ALA A 178 15.33 -8.23 -15.99
CA ALA A 178 15.62 -6.99 -15.28
C ALA A 178 14.37 -6.12 -15.01
N ILE A 179 13.34 -6.20 -15.84
CA ILE A 179 12.07 -5.47 -15.62
C ILE A 179 11.13 -6.20 -14.66
N LEU A 180 11.17 -7.54 -14.60
CA LEU A 180 10.34 -8.33 -13.68
C LEU A 180 10.78 -8.14 -12.21
N ILE A 181 12.04 -7.77 -12.01
CA ILE A 181 12.58 -7.41 -10.70
C ILE A 181 12.31 -5.90 -10.54
N SER A 182 11.10 -5.57 -10.10
CA SER A 182 10.51 -4.21 -10.05
C SER A 182 11.50 -3.06 -9.78
N LYS A 183 11.38 -1.96 -10.53
CA LYS A 183 11.94 -0.65 -10.19
C LYS A 183 11.00 0.20 -9.33
#